data_AF-A0A8C6VIF1-F1
#
_entry.id   AF-A0A8C6VIF1-F1
#
_cell.length_a   1.000
_cell.length_b   1.000
_cell.length_c   1.000
_cell.angle_alpha   90.00
_cell.angle_beta   90.00
_cell.angle_gamma   90.00
#
_symmetry.space_group_name_H-M   'P 1'
#
loop_
_entity.id
_entity.type
_entity.pdbx_description
1 polymer ?
#
loop_
_entity_poly.entity_id
_entity_poly.type
_entity_poly.pdbx_seq_one_letter_code
_entity_poly.pdbx_strand_id
1 'polypeptide(L)'
;MEEKGTHSRPCKGRLFRQVGLRGLPAFSSQQEEESFRRAVWEENLQMIQDHNRQADRGKYTYKLGMNHFGDLTNEEFNKRLNCLLPDMNHATPKKVVMFKSSENPQIPIGVDWRAKGAVTEVKDQGDCGSCWAFSATGALEGMHFKETGKLVSLSEQNLVDCSEENYGCGGGEMPQAFEYVQAGGISSEENYPYDGMVIHYVFLCVLQTMSPYF
;
A
#
# COMPACT_ATOMS: atom_id res chain seq x y z
N MET A 1 38.45 7.48 28.63
CA MET A 1 37.87 7.37 27.27
C MET A 1 38.01 5.92 26.89
N GLU A 2 36.93 5.17 27.07
CA GLU A 2 36.88 3.73 26.84
C GLU A 2 35.58 3.51 26.05
N GLU A 3 35.70 3.35 24.74
CA GLU A 3 34.59 3.07 23.84
C GLU A 3 34.16 1.62 24.04
N LYS A 4 33.00 1.42 24.67
CA LYS A 4 32.34 0.13 24.73
C LYS A 4 31.62 -0.13 23.42
N GLY A 5 32.04 -1.20 22.75
CA GLY A 5 31.55 -1.64 21.45
C GLY A 5 30.03 -1.80 21.37
N THR A 6 29.47 -1.33 20.28
CA THR A 6 28.12 -1.66 19.85
C THR A 6 28.12 -3.12 19.38
N HIS A 7 27.71 -4.02 20.26
CA HIS A 7 27.21 -5.33 19.88
C HIS A 7 26.04 -5.13 18.91
N SER A 8 26.28 -5.34 17.61
CA SER A 8 25.21 -5.58 16.64
C SER A 8 24.45 -6.82 17.11
N ARG A 9 23.21 -6.61 17.54
CA ARG A 9 22.34 -7.72 17.93
C ARG A 9 22.16 -8.62 16.70
N PRO A 10 22.37 -9.94 16.84
CA PRO A 10 22.15 -10.86 15.73
C PRO A 10 20.69 -10.80 15.30
N CYS A 11 20.43 -11.04 14.02
CA CYS A 11 19.11 -11.25 13.40
C CYS A 11 18.37 -12.46 14.02
N LYS A 12 18.13 -12.45 15.33
CA LYS A 12 17.30 -13.43 16.01
C LYS A 12 15.89 -12.89 16.06
N GLY A 13 15.02 -13.47 15.23
CA GLY A 13 13.60 -13.55 15.55
C GLY A 13 12.63 -12.77 14.68
N ARG A 14 12.86 -12.67 13.37
CA ARG A 14 11.73 -12.50 12.46
C ARG A 14 11.72 -13.67 11.50
N LEU A 15 10.74 -14.56 11.71
CA LEU A 15 10.38 -15.63 10.80
C LEU A 15 10.23 -14.98 9.41
N PHE A 16 11.14 -15.27 8.48
CA PHE A 16 10.98 -14.89 7.08
C PHE A 16 9.63 -15.45 6.64
N ARG A 17 8.62 -14.59 6.43
CA ARG A 17 7.28 -15.05 6.10
C ARG A 17 7.32 -15.59 4.68
N GLN A 18 7.14 -16.89 4.60
CA GLN A 18 7.10 -17.67 3.38
C GLN A 18 5.80 -17.35 2.64
N VAL A 19 5.88 -16.57 1.56
CA VAL A 19 4.81 -16.53 0.56
C VAL A 19 5.47 -16.82 -0.78
N GLY A 20 5.16 -18.00 -1.33
CA GLY A 20 5.65 -18.46 -2.61
C GLY A 20 5.06 -17.66 -3.77
N LEU A 21 5.59 -16.47 -4.03
CA LEU A 21 5.29 -15.73 -5.25
C LEU A 21 6.03 -16.40 -6.41
N ARG A 22 5.31 -16.72 -7.50
CA ARG A 22 5.88 -17.37 -8.69
C ARG A 22 7.03 -16.53 -9.24
N GLY A 23 8.24 -17.08 -9.30
CA GLY A 23 9.44 -16.41 -9.82
C GLY A 23 10.15 -15.52 -8.79
N LEU A 24 10.02 -15.84 -7.51
CA LEU A 24 11.02 -15.48 -6.49
C LEU A 24 12.03 -16.64 -6.34
N PRO A 25 13.20 -16.40 -5.72
CA PRO A 25 14.15 -17.47 -5.42
C PRO A 25 13.47 -18.57 -4.58
N ALA A 26 13.54 -19.81 -5.05
CA ALA A 26 13.13 -20.98 -4.27
C ALA A 26 14.37 -21.53 -3.56
N PHE A 27 14.37 -21.48 -2.23
CA PHE A 27 15.48 -21.97 -1.42
C PHE A 27 15.27 -23.44 -1.05
N SER A 28 16.35 -24.22 -1.10
CA SER A 28 16.34 -25.65 -0.73
C SER A 28 16.39 -25.86 0.79
N SER A 29 16.81 -24.84 1.55
CA SER A 29 16.86 -24.86 3.02
C SER A 29 16.73 -23.47 3.63
N GLN A 30 16.35 -23.41 4.90
CA GLN A 30 16.30 -22.16 5.68
C GLN A 30 17.68 -21.48 5.78
N GLN A 31 18.76 -22.26 5.85
CA GLN A 31 20.12 -21.72 5.91
C GLN A 31 20.52 -21.02 4.61
N GLU A 32 20.10 -21.57 3.47
CA GLU A 32 20.32 -20.97 2.15
C GLU A 32 19.54 -19.65 2.02
N GLU A 33 18.27 -19.64 2.41
CA GLU A 33 17.44 -18.43 2.44
C GLU A 33 18.05 -17.35 3.33
N GLU A 34 18.41 -17.68 4.58
CA GLU A 34 19.00 -16.71 5.51
C GLU A 34 20.31 -16.12 4.97
N SER A 35 21.14 -16.95 4.32
CA SER A 35 22.40 -16.51 3.70
C SER A 35 22.15 -15.56 2.53
N PHE A 36 21.16 -15.85 1.67
CA PHE A 36 20.76 -14.97 0.58
C PHE A 36 20.18 -13.66 1.08
N ARG A 37 19.20 -13.72 2.01
CA ARG A 37 18.54 -12.55 2.60
C ARG A 37 19.55 -11.63 3.29
N ARG A 38 20.53 -12.21 3.98
CA ARG A 38 21.63 -11.46 4.58
C ARG A 38 22.49 -10.75 3.54
N ALA A 39 22.85 -11.40 2.44
CA ALA A 39 23.64 -10.78 1.39
C ALA A 39 22.91 -9.57 0.77
N VAL A 40 21.62 -9.71 0.49
CA VAL A 40 20.77 -8.61 -0.01
C VAL A 40 20.68 -7.47 1.02
N TRP A 41 20.54 -7.80 2.31
CA TRP A 41 20.54 -6.80 3.38
C TRP A 41 21.85 -6.03 3.49
N GLU A 42 22.99 -6.71 3.37
CA GLU A 42 24.32 -6.07 3.39
C GLU A 42 24.50 -5.13 2.19
N GLU A 43 24.03 -5.52 0.99
CA GLU A 43 24.01 -4.67 -0.21
C GLU A 43 23.14 -3.42 -0.01
N ASN A 44 21.89 -3.60 0.46
CA ASN A 44 20.98 -2.49 0.74
C ASN A 44 21.51 -1.56 1.84
N LEU A 45 22.17 -2.10 2.87
CA LEU A 45 22.82 -1.30 3.90
C LEU A 45 23.92 -0.42 3.30
N GLN A 46 24.76 -0.97 2.43
CA GLN A 46 25.81 -0.21 1.75
C GLN A 46 25.19 0.91 0.89
N MET A 47 24.14 0.62 0.13
CA MET A 47 23.40 1.62 -0.64
C MET A 47 22.88 2.76 0.25
N ILE A 48 22.26 2.43 1.39
CA ILE A 48 21.75 3.42 2.35
C ILE A 48 22.88 4.31 2.89
N GLN A 49 24.01 3.73 3.27
CA GLN A 49 25.15 4.48 3.78
C GLN A 49 25.73 5.41 2.72
N ASP A 50 25.90 4.93 1.49
CA ASP A 50 26.44 5.71 0.37
C ASP A 50 25.52 6.87 0.00
N HIS A 51 24.21 6.63 -0.04
CA HIS A 51 23.20 7.67 -0.24
C HIS A 51 23.26 8.73 0.88
N ASN A 52 23.26 8.30 2.14
CA ASN A 52 23.22 9.22 3.27
C ASN A 52 24.50 10.07 3.40
N ARG A 53 25.67 9.51 3.06
CA ARG A 53 26.91 10.31 2.94
C ARG A 53 26.82 11.39 1.86
N GLN A 54 26.11 11.11 0.76
CA GLN A 54 25.86 12.11 -0.29
C GLN A 54 24.82 13.14 0.13
N ALA A 55 23.78 12.73 0.85
CA ALA A 55 22.79 13.62 1.44
C ALA A 55 23.44 14.60 2.45
N ASP A 56 24.36 14.12 3.28
CA ASP A 56 25.13 14.96 4.23
C ASP A 56 26.01 16.01 3.52
N ARG A 57 26.35 15.77 2.25
CA ARG A 57 27.07 16.72 1.38
C ARG A 57 26.13 17.63 0.59
N GLY A 58 24.83 17.61 0.87
CA GLY A 58 23.82 18.43 0.20
C GLY A 58 23.42 17.95 -1.19
N LYS A 59 23.80 16.73 -1.61
CA LYS A 59 23.42 16.19 -2.93
C LYS A 59 21.95 15.76 -3.00
N TYR A 60 21.39 15.32 -1.87
CA TYR A 60 20.01 14.87 -1.75
C TYR A 60 19.32 15.57 -0.58
N THR A 61 18.01 15.83 -0.73
CA THR A 61 17.17 16.49 0.28
C THR A 61 16.50 15.51 1.25
N TYR A 62 16.74 14.21 1.08
CA TYR A 62 16.20 13.14 1.93
C TYR A 62 17.30 12.17 2.33
N LYS A 63 16.98 11.29 3.29
CA LYS A 63 17.83 10.19 3.74
C LYS A 63 17.08 8.87 3.63
N LEU A 64 17.81 7.80 3.42
CA LEU A 64 17.29 6.44 3.45
C LEU A 64 17.49 5.85 4.86
N GLY A 65 16.63 4.90 5.21
CA GLY A 65 16.73 4.14 6.46
C GLY A 65 16.46 2.68 6.19
N MET A 66 17.13 1.81 6.94
CA MET A 66 16.86 0.38 6.87
C MET A 66 15.47 0.11 7.41
N ASN A 67 14.62 -0.56 6.62
CA ASN A 67 13.25 -0.90 6.98
C ASN A 67 12.98 -2.39 6.70
N HIS A 68 11.72 -2.81 6.77
CA HIS A 68 11.31 -4.20 6.60
C HIS A 68 11.46 -4.73 5.16
N PHE A 69 11.81 -3.88 4.18
CA PHE A 69 12.17 -4.28 2.83
C PHE A 69 13.68 -4.49 2.64
N GLY A 70 14.46 -4.35 3.71
CA GLY A 70 15.92 -4.36 3.65
C GLY A 70 16.54 -5.63 3.09
N ASP A 71 15.85 -6.77 3.16
CA ASP A 71 16.29 -8.07 2.68
C ASP A 71 15.65 -8.48 1.34
N LEU A 72 14.95 -7.56 0.68
CA LEU A 72 14.37 -7.75 -0.65
C LEU A 72 15.28 -7.17 -1.73
N THR A 73 15.42 -7.89 -2.84
CA THR A 73 16.00 -7.28 -4.04
C THR A 73 15.01 -6.31 -4.67
N ASN A 74 15.50 -5.39 -5.52
CA ASN A 74 14.61 -4.50 -6.27
C ASN A 74 13.58 -5.26 -7.13
N GLU A 75 13.94 -6.44 -7.64
CA GLU A 75 13.00 -7.28 -8.41
C GLU A 75 11.89 -7.82 -7.51
N GLU A 76 12.23 -8.33 -6.32
CA GLU A 76 11.24 -8.84 -5.38
C GLU A 76 10.34 -7.71 -4.86
N PHE A 77 10.92 -6.55 -4.58
CA PHE A 77 10.19 -5.35 -4.16
C PHE A 77 9.19 -4.90 -5.22
N ASN A 78 9.63 -4.73 -6.46
CA ASN A 78 8.78 -4.32 -7.57
C ASN A 78 7.69 -5.35 -7.84
N LYS A 79 8.00 -6.64 -7.74
CA LYS A 79 7.01 -7.69 -7.98
C LYS A 79 5.94 -7.78 -6.89
N ARG A 80 6.29 -7.46 -5.65
CA ARG A 80 5.34 -7.44 -4.51
C ARG A 80 4.48 -6.18 -4.50
N LEU A 81 5.05 -5.03 -4.86
CA LEU A 81 4.42 -3.72 -4.66
C LEU A 81 3.95 -3.04 -5.95
N ASN A 82 4.27 -3.58 -7.14
CA ASN A 82 3.63 -3.11 -8.37
C ASN A 82 2.15 -3.48 -8.33
N CYS A 83 1.32 -2.45 -8.24
CA CYS A 83 -0.10 -2.57 -7.92
C CYS A 83 -1.00 -1.79 -8.88
N LEU A 84 -0.43 -0.96 -9.75
CA LEU A 84 -1.16 -0.29 -10.82
C LEU A 84 -1.07 -1.11 -12.08
N LEU A 85 -2.16 -1.13 -12.85
CA LEU A 85 -2.15 -1.82 -14.13
C LEU A 85 -1.20 -1.08 -15.08
N PRO A 86 -0.41 -1.81 -15.89
CA PRO A 86 0.34 -1.16 -16.96
C PRO A 86 -0.64 -0.42 -17.87
N ASP A 87 -0.24 0.77 -18.33
CA ASP A 87 -1.02 1.64 -19.23
C ASP A 87 -1.29 0.92 -20.55
N MET A 88 -2.29 0.05 -20.55
CA MET A 88 -2.73 -0.78 -21.66
C MET A 88 -4.03 -0.17 -22.16
N ASN A 89 -3.93 0.97 -22.85
CA ASN A 89 -5.08 1.69 -23.42
C ASN A 89 -6.23 1.82 -22.41
N HIS A 90 -6.07 2.73 -21.43
CA HIS A 90 -7.11 3.14 -20.49
C HIS A 90 -8.49 3.03 -21.15
N ALA A 91 -9.30 2.07 -20.68
CA ALA A 91 -10.71 2.07 -21.00
C ALA A 91 -11.21 3.46 -20.59
N THR A 92 -11.51 4.30 -21.57
CA THR A 92 -11.98 5.67 -21.33
C THR A 92 -13.08 5.61 -20.29
N PRO A 93 -12.96 6.34 -19.15
CA PRO A 93 -13.97 6.29 -18.11
C PRO A 93 -15.33 6.56 -18.74
N LYS A 94 -16.31 5.68 -18.49
CA LYS A 94 -17.61 5.75 -19.18
C LYS A 94 -18.33 7.09 -18.90
N LYS A 95 -17.94 7.80 -17.84
CA LYS A 95 -18.32 9.18 -17.51
C LYS A 95 -17.15 9.96 -16.90
N VAL A 96 -16.51 10.83 -17.68
CA VAL A 96 -15.48 11.74 -17.17
C VAL A 96 -16.15 13.00 -16.61
N VAL A 97 -16.12 13.18 -15.29
CA VAL A 97 -16.42 14.49 -14.67
C VAL A 97 -15.12 15.29 -14.62
N MET A 98 -15.02 16.32 -15.45
CA MET A 98 -13.87 17.21 -15.42
C MET A 98 -13.86 18.02 -14.13
N PHE A 99 -12.70 18.11 -13.47
CA PHE A 99 -12.51 19.01 -12.35
C PHE A 99 -12.83 20.46 -12.76
N LYS A 100 -13.73 21.10 -12.02
CA LYS A 100 -14.08 22.52 -12.22
C LYS A 100 -13.40 23.35 -11.13
N SER A 101 -12.36 24.07 -11.50
CA SER A 101 -11.73 25.04 -10.60
C SER A 101 -12.67 26.21 -10.32
N SER A 102 -12.61 26.76 -9.12
CA SER A 102 -13.15 28.11 -8.86
C SER A 102 -12.33 29.16 -9.62
N GLU A 103 -12.95 30.27 -10.00
CA GLU A 103 -12.28 31.36 -10.73
C GLU A 103 -11.16 32.04 -9.92
N ASN A 104 -11.27 32.09 -8.59
CA ASN A 104 -10.27 32.69 -7.70
C ASN A 104 -10.05 31.81 -6.44
N PRO A 105 -9.35 30.67 -6.56
CA PRO A 105 -9.16 29.77 -5.43
C PRO A 105 -8.23 30.40 -4.39
N GLN A 106 -8.69 30.53 -3.15
CA GLN A 106 -7.85 30.90 -2.01
C GLN A 106 -7.18 29.64 -1.46
N ILE A 107 -5.95 29.39 -1.89
CA ILE A 107 -5.19 28.20 -1.54
C ILE A 107 -4.21 28.54 -0.42
N PRO A 108 -4.29 27.87 0.75
CA PRO A 108 -3.33 28.09 1.82
C PRO A 108 -1.94 27.57 1.44
N ILE A 109 -0.90 28.14 2.07
CA ILE A 109 0.51 27.79 1.83
C ILE A 109 0.81 26.32 2.21
N GLY A 110 0.01 25.73 3.10
CA GLY A 110 0.10 24.32 3.46
C GLY A 110 -1.25 23.76 3.88
N VAL A 111 -1.46 22.48 3.57
CA VAL A 111 -2.65 21.72 4.00
C VAL A 111 -2.17 20.39 4.56
N ASP A 112 -2.65 20.06 5.76
CA ASP A 112 -2.52 18.73 6.35
C ASP A 112 -3.91 18.23 6.75
N TRP A 113 -4.42 17.22 6.05
CA TRP A 113 -5.73 16.63 6.33
C TRP A 113 -5.72 15.72 7.57
N ARG A 114 -4.55 15.23 8.01
CA ARG A 114 -4.41 14.47 9.26
C ARG A 114 -4.70 15.36 10.45
N ALA A 115 -4.15 16.57 10.44
CA ALA A 115 -4.40 17.59 11.46
C ALA A 115 -5.88 18.02 11.52
N LYS A 116 -6.66 17.75 10.47
CA LYS A 116 -8.11 17.99 10.40
C LYS A 116 -8.95 16.77 10.76
N GLY A 117 -8.34 15.62 11.09
CA GLY A 117 -9.04 14.38 11.42
C GLY A 117 -9.63 13.64 10.21
N ALA A 118 -9.21 13.97 8.99
CA ALA A 118 -9.78 13.41 7.75
C ALA A 118 -8.94 12.26 7.16
N VAL A 119 -8.05 11.66 7.96
CA VAL A 119 -7.13 10.59 7.52
C VAL A 119 -7.07 9.54 8.62
N THR A 120 -7.29 8.28 8.25
CA THR A 120 -7.19 7.11 9.15
C THR A 120 -5.73 6.78 9.46
N GLU A 121 -5.51 5.81 10.35
CA GLU A 121 -4.16 5.30 10.64
C GLU A 121 -3.52 4.67 9.40
N VAL A 122 -2.18 4.64 9.38
CA VAL A 122 -1.43 3.99 8.30
C VAL A 122 -1.70 2.48 8.33
N LYS A 123 -2.05 1.92 7.16
CA LYS A 123 -2.31 0.50 6.94
C LYS A 123 -1.15 -0.17 6.18
N ASP A 124 -1.18 -1.51 6.05
CA ASP A 124 -0.15 -2.31 5.38
C ASP A 124 -0.78 -3.28 4.36
N GLN A 125 -0.41 -3.13 3.08
CA GLN A 125 -0.92 -3.97 1.99
C GLN A 125 -0.28 -5.37 1.96
N GLY A 126 0.85 -5.57 2.65
CA GLY A 126 1.60 -6.82 2.62
C GLY A 126 2.12 -7.19 1.23
N ASP A 127 2.10 -8.48 0.90
CA ASP A 127 2.61 -9.04 -0.37
C ASP A 127 1.55 -9.05 -1.51
N CYS A 128 0.53 -8.20 -1.42
CA CYS A 128 -0.55 -8.10 -2.38
C CYS A 128 -0.46 -6.77 -3.15
N GLY A 129 -0.65 -6.82 -4.48
CA GLY A 129 -0.69 -5.65 -5.36
C GLY A 129 -1.98 -4.83 -5.24
N SER A 130 -2.43 -4.55 -4.03
CA SER A 130 -3.72 -3.91 -3.70
C SER A 130 -3.62 -2.42 -3.37
N CYS A 131 -2.49 -1.75 -3.63
CA CYS A 131 -2.33 -0.32 -3.29
C CYS A 131 -3.45 0.56 -3.89
N TRP A 132 -4.03 0.16 -5.02
CA TRP A 132 -5.14 0.83 -5.67
C TRP A 132 -6.39 0.85 -4.77
N ALA A 133 -6.62 -0.23 -4.02
CA ALA A 133 -7.70 -0.33 -3.06
C ALA A 133 -7.44 0.59 -1.86
N PHE A 134 -6.23 0.57 -1.29
CA PHE A 134 -5.83 1.48 -0.19
C PHE A 134 -5.89 2.96 -0.58
N SER A 135 -5.51 3.28 -1.81
CA SER A 135 -5.59 4.64 -2.36
C SER A 135 -7.05 5.08 -2.51
N ALA A 136 -7.91 4.20 -3.02
CA ALA A 136 -9.33 4.47 -3.17
C ALA A 136 -10.04 4.62 -1.81
N THR A 137 -9.83 3.70 -0.88
CA THR A 137 -10.40 3.78 0.48
C THR A 137 -9.93 5.06 1.18
N GLY A 138 -8.63 5.38 1.19
CA GLY A 138 -8.14 6.60 1.82
C GLY A 138 -8.78 7.89 1.28
N ALA A 139 -9.04 7.96 -0.03
CA ALA A 139 -9.75 9.09 -0.63
C ALA A 139 -11.24 9.12 -0.23
N LEU A 140 -11.92 7.97 -0.23
CA LEU A 140 -13.33 7.84 0.16
C LEU A 140 -13.53 8.14 1.65
N GLU A 141 -12.63 7.69 2.52
CA GLU A 141 -12.63 7.96 3.96
C GLU A 141 -12.55 9.47 4.24
N GLY A 142 -11.62 10.17 3.57
CA GLY A 142 -11.47 11.62 3.72
C GLY A 142 -12.68 12.40 3.20
N MET A 143 -13.26 11.97 2.08
CA MET A 143 -14.49 12.56 1.55
C MET A 143 -15.70 12.29 2.45
N HIS A 144 -15.84 11.07 2.96
CA HIS A 144 -16.89 10.73 3.90
C HIS A 144 -16.77 11.58 5.18
N PHE A 145 -15.58 11.71 5.76
CA PHE A 145 -15.34 12.57 6.91
C PHE A 145 -15.72 14.03 6.63
N LYS A 146 -15.39 14.54 5.44
CA LYS A 146 -15.73 15.91 5.05
C LYS A 146 -17.25 16.15 5.00
N GLU A 147 -18.01 15.18 4.50
CA GLU A 147 -19.47 15.31 4.35
C GLU A 147 -20.23 15.01 5.65
N THR A 148 -19.76 14.05 6.46
CA THR A 148 -20.52 13.56 7.64
C THR A 148 -19.90 13.95 8.98
N GLY A 149 -18.64 14.39 9.01
CA GLY A 149 -17.87 14.63 10.23
C GLY A 149 -17.42 13.36 10.94
N LYS A 150 -17.64 12.17 10.37
CA LYS A 150 -17.28 10.87 10.96
C LYS A 150 -16.14 10.24 10.17
N LEU A 151 -15.05 9.89 10.85
CA LEU A 151 -13.94 9.16 10.23
C LEU A 151 -14.18 7.68 10.44
N VAL A 152 -14.34 6.93 9.35
CA VAL A 152 -14.58 5.49 9.38
C VAL A 152 -13.57 4.82 8.47
N SER A 153 -12.87 3.80 8.96
CA SER A 153 -11.97 2.99 8.15
C SER A 153 -12.80 2.09 7.22
N LEU A 154 -12.58 2.22 5.91
CA LEU A 154 -13.25 1.42 4.88
C LEU A 154 -12.43 0.18 4.53
N SER A 155 -13.10 -0.85 4.05
CA SER A 155 -12.51 -2.17 3.77
C SER A 155 -11.82 -2.19 2.41
N GLU A 156 -10.49 -2.29 2.41
CA GLU A 156 -9.74 -2.57 1.19
C GLU A 156 -10.04 -3.96 0.64
N GLN A 157 -10.27 -4.94 1.52
CA GLN A 157 -10.56 -6.32 1.14
C GLN A 157 -11.85 -6.44 0.32
N ASN A 158 -12.87 -5.66 0.68
CA ASN A 158 -14.10 -5.59 -0.10
C ASN A 158 -13.80 -5.15 -1.55
N LEU A 159 -12.92 -4.17 -1.76
CA LEU A 159 -12.52 -3.79 -3.12
C LEU A 159 -11.73 -4.90 -3.81
N VAL A 160 -10.73 -5.48 -3.12
CA VAL A 160 -9.87 -6.56 -3.63
C VAL A 160 -10.70 -7.76 -4.13
N ASP A 161 -11.76 -8.11 -3.41
CA ASP A 161 -12.59 -9.29 -3.73
C ASP A 161 -13.73 -8.99 -4.71
N CYS A 162 -14.30 -7.77 -4.68
CA CYS A 162 -15.58 -7.48 -5.33
C CYS A 162 -15.52 -6.48 -6.49
N SER A 163 -14.45 -5.70 -6.63
CA SER A 163 -14.30 -4.76 -7.74
C SER A 163 -13.81 -5.51 -8.99
N GLU A 164 -14.74 -6.14 -9.73
CA GLU A 164 -14.44 -7.09 -10.82
C GLU A 164 -13.62 -6.49 -11.98
N GLU A 165 -13.70 -5.18 -12.20
CA GLU A 165 -12.90 -4.48 -13.23
C GLU A 165 -11.43 -4.29 -12.81
N ASN A 166 -11.14 -4.49 -11.52
CA ASN A 166 -9.80 -4.59 -10.96
C ASN A 166 -9.39 -6.07 -10.82
N TYR A 167 -8.08 -6.33 -10.74
CA TYR A 167 -7.54 -7.69 -10.70
C TYR A 167 -7.08 -8.11 -9.30
N GLY A 168 -7.73 -7.61 -8.24
CA GLY A 168 -7.39 -7.92 -6.85
C GLY A 168 -5.91 -7.64 -6.53
N CYS A 169 -5.18 -8.65 -6.07
CA CYS A 169 -3.73 -8.56 -5.83
C CYS A 169 -2.88 -8.48 -7.12
N GLY A 170 -3.47 -8.68 -8.30
CA GLY A 170 -2.81 -8.50 -9.59
C GLY A 170 -2.73 -7.06 -10.06
N GLY A 171 -3.32 -6.12 -9.30
CA GLY A 171 -3.31 -4.69 -9.58
C GLY A 171 -4.68 -4.14 -10.00
N GLY A 172 -4.76 -2.82 -10.04
CA GLY A 172 -6.01 -2.11 -10.30
C GLY A 172 -5.84 -0.59 -10.39
N GLU A 173 -6.95 0.10 -10.59
CA GLU A 173 -7.06 1.54 -10.77
C GLU A 173 -8.16 2.12 -9.85
N MET A 174 -7.81 3.20 -9.15
CA MET A 174 -8.72 3.87 -8.20
C MET A 174 -10.07 4.28 -8.84
N PRO A 175 -10.14 4.79 -10.09
CA PRO A 175 -11.41 5.09 -10.74
C PRO A 175 -12.39 3.91 -10.83
N GLN A 176 -11.89 2.71 -11.12
CA GLN A 176 -12.73 1.50 -11.19
C GLN A 176 -13.27 1.13 -9.79
N ALA A 177 -12.45 1.32 -8.75
CA ALA A 177 -12.90 1.17 -7.38
C ALA A 177 -14.01 2.18 -7.02
N PHE A 178 -13.85 3.45 -7.42
CA PHE A 178 -14.89 4.47 -7.20
C PHE A 178 -16.20 4.15 -7.94
N GLU A 179 -16.13 3.63 -9.17
CA GLU A 179 -17.31 3.19 -9.93
C GLU A 179 -18.02 2.02 -9.23
N TYR A 180 -17.28 1.05 -8.69
CA TYR A 180 -17.82 -0.04 -7.88
C TYR A 180 -18.57 0.50 -6.65
N VAL A 181 -17.92 1.37 -5.86
CA VAL A 181 -18.54 1.95 -4.65
C VAL A 181 -19.75 2.80 -4.99
N GLN A 182 -19.73 3.53 -6.11
CA GLN A 182 -20.88 4.30 -6.57
C GLN A 182 -22.10 3.42 -6.89
N ALA A 183 -21.89 2.18 -7.33
CA ALA A 183 -22.97 1.28 -7.72
C ALA A 183 -23.65 0.59 -6.52
N GLY A 184 -22.94 0.38 -5.41
CA GLY A 184 -23.46 -0.44 -4.30
C GLY A 184 -22.89 -0.19 -2.91
N GLY A 185 -22.08 0.85 -2.71
CA GLY A 185 -21.45 1.15 -1.42
C GLY A 185 -20.21 0.29 -1.14
N ILE A 186 -19.71 0.37 0.09
CA ILE A 186 -18.50 -0.33 0.56
C ILE A 186 -18.61 -0.64 2.06
N SER A 187 -18.07 -1.78 2.48
CA SER A 187 -18.01 -2.19 3.89
C SER A 187 -16.96 -1.41 4.69
N SER A 188 -17.14 -1.32 6.00
CA SER A 188 -16.07 -0.86 6.91
C SER A 188 -15.01 -1.94 7.10
N GLU A 189 -13.79 -1.54 7.44
CA GLU A 189 -12.68 -2.45 7.77
C GLU A 189 -13.02 -3.38 8.94
N GLU A 190 -13.79 -2.90 9.92
CA GLU A 190 -14.25 -3.72 11.05
C GLU A 190 -15.13 -4.90 10.61
N ASN A 191 -15.98 -4.69 9.60
CA ASN A 191 -16.92 -5.70 9.13
C ASN A 191 -16.34 -6.62 8.06
N TYR A 192 -15.32 -6.15 7.33
CA TYR A 192 -14.62 -6.93 6.31
C TYR A 192 -13.11 -6.63 6.38
N PRO A 193 -12.39 -7.27 7.31
CA PRO A 193 -10.98 -6.99 7.54
C PRO A 193 -10.07 -7.41 6.38
N TYR A 194 -8.92 -6.75 6.26
CA TYR A 194 -7.90 -7.05 5.26
C TYR A 194 -7.14 -8.36 5.52
N ASP A 195 -7.10 -9.24 4.51
CA ASP A 195 -6.36 -10.51 4.51
C ASP A 195 -5.19 -10.52 3.51
N GLY A 196 -5.19 -9.60 2.54
CA GLY A 196 -4.10 -9.48 1.57
C GLY A 196 -4.01 -10.64 0.58
N MET A 197 -5.13 -11.33 0.34
CA MET A 197 -5.30 -12.34 -0.68
C MET A 197 -6.67 -12.17 -1.32
N VAL A 198 -6.83 -12.57 -2.59
CA VAL A 198 -8.14 -12.57 -3.24
C VAL A 198 -8.94 -13.74 -2.70
N ILE A 199 -10.05 -13.46 -2.04
CA ILE A 199 -10.97 -14.44 -1.51
C ILE A 199 -12.22 -14.44 -2.40
N HIS A 200 -12.43 -15.53 -3.13
CA HIS A 200 -13.59 -15.66 -4.01
C HIS A 200 -14.89 -15.95 -3.21
N TYR A 201 -15.34 -15.00 -2.39
CA TYR A 201 -16.66 -15.04 -1.76
C TYR A 201 -17.65 -14.16 -2.53
N VAL A 202 -18.07 -14.64 -3.70
CA VAL A 202 -19.12 -14.00 -4.53
C VAL A 202 -20.39 -13.70 -3.73
N PHE A 203 -20.71 -14.52 -2.74
CA PHE A 203 -21.89 -14.32 -1.87
C PHE A 203 -21.76 -13.12 -0.91
N LEU A 204 -20.56 -12.79 -0.43
CA LEU A 204 -20.36 -11.64 0.48
C LEU A 204 -20.45 -10.31 -0.28
N CYS A 205 -19.90 -10.26 -1.50
CA CYS A 205 -19.96 -9.08 -2.36
C CYS A 205 -21.40 -8.61 -2.68
N VAL A 206 -22.35 -9.54 -2.81
CA VAL A 206 -23.75 -9.23 -3.15
C VAL A 206 -24.58 -8.86 -1.92
N LEU A 207 -24.25 -9.39 -0.73
CA LEU A 207 -25.02 -9.15 0.49
C LEU A 207 -24.65 -7.82 1.18
N GLN A 208 -23.44 -7.31 0.98
CA GLN A 208 -22.98 -6.06 1.60
C GLN A 208 -23.47 -4.78 0.91
N THR A 209 -23.95 -4.87 -0.34
CA THR A 209 -24.61 -3.75 -1.04
C THR A 209 -26.01 -3.42 -0.50
N MET A 210 -26.51 -4.20 0.48
CA MET A 210 -27.85 -4.04 1.05
C MET A 210 -27.86 -3.43 2.47
N SER A 211 -26.71 -3.08 3.05
CA SER A 211 -26.66 -2.38 4.34
C SER A 211 -26.39 -0.89 4.10
N PRO A 212 -27.38 0.00 4.31
CA PRO A 212 -27.27 1.42 4.00
C PRO A 212 -26.46 2.10 5.11
N TYR A 213 -25.15 1.90 5.12
CA TYR A 213 -24.26 2.69 5.95
C TYR A 213 -23.29 3.56 5.16
N PHE A 214 -23.20 3.37 3.83
CA PHE A 214 -22.41 4.21 2.91
C PHE A 214 -23.06 4.24 1.52
#